data_AF-A0A942SUY9-F1
#
_entry.id   AF-A0A942SUY9-F1
#
_cell.length_a   1.000
_cell.length_b   1.000
_cell.length_c   1.000
_cell.angle_alpha   90.00
_cell.angle_beta   90.00
_cell.angle_gamma   90.00
#
_symmetry.space_group_name_H-M   'P 1'
#
loop_
_entity.id
_entity.type
_entity.pdbx_description
1 polymer ?
#
loop_
_entity_poly.entity_id
_entity_poly.type
_entity_poly.pdbx_seq_one_letter_code
_entity_poly.pdbx_strand_id
1 'polypeptide(L)'
;MESLDKLTQVMVSLVDAHERLLGLAKEKQAVLIDGSGVEELQRFLYRESTLVDAIQKLEHQRLACVQEYSLRLGVKEESLTMVDLIKMQENTAVKAGLKAITEKLRVLINEISQVNNSNQQLIQTSLSYIQYSLEMLVQKQPAIGYGPNAGSRYASLLDARI
;
A
#
# COMPACT_ATOMS: atom_id res chain seq x y z
N MET A 1 1.30 8.79 34.46
CA MET A 1 2.52 8.44 33.70
C MET A 1 2.30 7.19 32.85
N GLU A 2 1.84 6.07 33.42
CA GLU A 2 1.65 4.79 32.70
C GLU A 2 0.92 4.85 31.33
N SER A 3 -0.15 5.62 31.17
CA SER A 3 -0.91 5.67 29.91
C SER A 3 -0.15 6.38 28.77
N LEU A 4 0.73 7.32 29.10
CA LEU A 4 1.52 8.07 28.12
C LEU A 4 2.72 7.24 27.63
N ASP A 5 3.32 6.47 28.53
CA ASP A 5 4.39 5.53 28.20
C ASP A 5 3.85 4.40 27.30
N LYS A 6 2.65 3.88 27.60
CA LYS A 6 1.94 2.92 26.74
C LYS A 6 1.68 3.49 25.33
N LEU A 7 1.17 4.72 25.23
CA LEU A 7 0.94 5.38 23.95
C LEU A 7 2.26 5.54 23.16
N THR A 8 3.33 5.94 23.84
CA THR A 8 4.66 6.08 23.23
C THR A 8 5.17 4.75 22.69
N GLN A 9 5.00 3.66 23.45
CA GLN A 9 5.39 2.32 23.02
C GLN A 9 4.59 1.85 21.79
N VAL A 10 3.28 2.12 21.76
CA VAL A 10 2.43 1.81 20.60
C VAL A 10 2.89 2.60 19.37
N MET A 11 3.18 3.89 19.54
CA MET A 11 3.66 4.75 18.45
C MET A 11 5.02 4.30 17.90
N VAL A 12 5.96 3.88 18.76
CA VAL A 12 7.24 3.29 18.33
C VAL A 12 7.02 1.99 17.57
N SER A 13 6.11 1.13 18.05
CA SER A 13 5.77 -0.13 17.38
C SER A 13 5.11 0.09 16.02
N LEU A 14 4.27 1.13 15.89
CA LEU A 14 3.70 1.56 14.61
C LEU A 14 4.79 1.98 13.63
N VAL A 15 5.78 2.76 14.08
CA VAL A 15 6.92 3.16 13.24
C VAL A 15 7.70 1.94 12.74
N ASP A 16 8.07 1.00 13.62
CA ASP A 16 8.80 -0.22 13.23
C ASP A 16 7.99 -1.05 12.21
N ALA A 17 6.67 -1.21 12.43
CA ALA A 17 5.81 -1.92 11.49
C ALA A 17 5.75 -1.24 10.11
N HIS A 18 5.69 0.10 10.06
CA HIS A 18 5.71 0.85 8.80
C HIS A 18 7.08 0.80 8.11
N GLU A 19 8.20 0.84 8.86
CA GLU A 19 9.54 0.67 8.29
C GLU A 19 9.71 -0.70 7.63
N ARG A 20 9.22 -1.77 8.29
CA ARG A 20 9.23 -3.12 7.71
C ARG A 20 8.35 -3.21 6.45
N LEU A 21 7.17 -2.59 6.47
CA LEU A 21 6.29 -2.56 5.31
C LEU A 21 6.92 -1.82 4.13
N LEU A 22 7.59 -0.70 4.39
CA LEU A 22 8.34 0.04 3.39
C LEU A 22 9.49 -0.79 2.80
N GLY A 23 10.21 -1.54 3.64
CA GLY A 23 11.24 -2.48 3.21
C GLY A 23 10.69 -3.53 2.22
N LEU A 24 9.59 -4.20 2.58
CA LEU A 24 8.93 -5.16 1.70
C LEU A 24 8.44 -4.52 0.39
N ALA A 25 7.89 -3.31 0.45
CA ALA A 25 7.41 -2.61 -0.73
C ALA A 25 8.55 -2.29 -1.72
N LYS A 26 9.75 -1.94 -1.20
CA LYS A 26 10.97 -1.71 -2.00
C LYS A 26 11.55 -3.02 -2.54
N GLU A 27 11.57 -4.09 -1.75
CA GLU A 27 11.98 -5.41 -2.22
C GLU A 27 11.08 -5.91 -3.36
N LYS A 28 9.77 -5.74 -3.21
CA LYS A 28 8.78 -6.04 -4.26
C LYS A 28 9.00 -5.22 -5.52
N GLN A 29 9.39 -3.95 -5.39
CA GLN A 29 9.73 -3.10 -6.53
C GLN A 29 10.92 -3.66 -7.30
N ALA A 30 11.98 -4.08 -6.62
CA ALA A 30 13.16 -4.70 -7.25
C ALA A 30 12.78 -5.99 -8.00
N VAL A 31 12.00 -6.86 -7.36
CA VAL A 31 11.52 -8.12 -7.95
C VAL A 31 10.64 -7.89 -9.18
N LEU A 32 9.79 -6.86 -9.17
CA LEU A 32 8.97 -6.47 -10.34
C LEU A 32 9.82 -5.97 -11.51
N ILE A 33 10.92 -5.25 -11.24
CA ILE A 33 11.86 -4.76 -12.26
C ILE A 33 12.66 -5.93 -12.85
N ASP A 34 13.12 -6.85 -12.01
CA ASP A 34 13.90 -8.02 -12.43
C ASP A 34 13.06 -9.06 -13.19
N GLY A 35 11.72 -8.99 -13.06
CA GLY A 35 10.79 -9.90 -13.74
C GLY A 35 10.70 -11.28 -13.08
N SER A 36 11.07 -11.38 -11.81
CA SER A 36 11.01 -12.64 -11.05
C SER A 36 9.57 -13.11 -10.87
N GLY A 37 9.37 -14.43 -10.97
CA GLY A 37 8.08 -15.08 -11.19
C GLY A 37 6.97 -14.76 -10.18
N VAL A 38 5.73 -15.03 -10.60
CA VAL A 38 4.46 -14.76 -9.87
C VAL A 38 4.46 -15.31 -8.42
N GLU A 39 5.20 -16.38 -8.15
CA GLU A 39 5.32 -17.00 -6.82
C GLU A 39 6.00 -16.09 -5.78
N GLU A 40 6.97 -15.26 -6.20
CA GLU A 40 7.60 -14.28 -5.30
C GLU A 40 6.64 -13.17 -4.92
N LEU A 41 5.87 -12.68 -5.89
CA LEU A 41 4.84 -11.67 -5.64
C LEU A 41 3.78 -12.17 -4.66
N GLN A 42 3.37 -13.45 -4.75
CA GLN A 42 2.44 -14.05 -3.78
C GLN A 42 3.01 -14.09 -2.36
N ARG A 43 4.31 -14.38 -2.20
CA ARG A 43 4.98 -14.34 -0.90
C ARG A 43 5.03 -12.93 -0.31
N PHE A 44 5.26 -11.91 -1.13
CA PHE A 44 5.19 -10.51 -0.68
C PHE A 44 3.78 -10.13 -0.23
N LEU A 45 2.75 -10.49 -0.99
CA LEU A 45 1.35 -10.20 -0.63
C LEU A 45 0.97 -10.78 0.74
N TYR A 46 1.38 -12.02 1.04
CA TYR A 46 1.11 -12.63 2.34
C TYR A 46 1.80 -11.90 3.50
N ARG A 47 3.06 -11.51 3.31
CA ARG A 47 3.83 -10.75 4.32
C ARG A 47 3.27 -9.34 4.52
N GLU A 48 2.90 -8.66 3.42
CA GLU A 48 2.24 -7.35 3.44
C GLU A 48 0.92 -7.43 4.22
N SER A 49 0.06 -8.43 3.93
CA SER A 49 -1.21 -8.62 4.64
C SER A 49 -1.02 -8.80 6.15
N THR A 50 -0.04 -9.61 6.55
CA THR A 50 0.25 -9.86 7.98
C THR A 50 0.69 -8.57 8.69
N LEU A 51 1.52 -7.75 8.03
CA LEU A 51 1.96 -6.47 8.58
C LEU A 51 0.82 -5.45 8.64
N VAL A 52 -0.05 -5.42 7.62
CA VAL A 52 -1.23 -4.55 7.61
C VAL A 52 -2.17 -4.89 8.76
N ASP A 53 -2.42 -6.18 9.02
CA ASP A 53 -3.23 -6.61 10.16
C ASP A 53 -2.61 -6.21 11.51
N ALA A 54 -1.28 -6.31 11.62
CA ALA A 54 -0.55 -5.86 12.81
C ALA A 54 -0.65 -4.33 13.00
N ILE A 55 -0.50 -3.56 11.92
CA ILE A 55 -0.65 -2.10 11.92
C ILE A 55 -2.06 -1.71 12.35
N GLN A 56 -3.10 -2.38 11.83
CA GLN A 56 -4.49 -2.11 12.22
C GLN A 56 -4.72 -2.34 13.72
N LYS A 57 -4.19 -3.44 14.28
CA LYS A 57 -4.28 -3.72 15.72
C LYS A 57 -3.57 -2.65 16.55
N LEU A 58 -2.38 -2.22 16.14
CA LEU A 58 -1.62 -1.16 16.82
C LEU A 58 -2.35 0.19 16.74
N GLU A 59 -2.99 0.50 15.61
CA GLU A 59 -3.76 1.74 15.46
C GLU A 59 -5.02 1.73 16.34
N HIS A 60 -5.70 0.59 16.47
CA HIS A 60 -6.78 0.44 17.44
C HIS A 60 -6.31 0.63 18.89
N GLN A 61 -5.14 0.10 19.25
CA GLN A 61 -4.53 0.34 20.55
C GLN A 61 -4.19 1.82 20.76
N ARG A 62 -3.65 2.48 19.73
CA ARG A 62 -3.36 3.92 19.76
C ARG A 62 -4.64 4.72 20.05
N LEU A 63 -5.72 4.45 19.32
CA LEU A 63 -7.02 5.11 19.52
C LEU A 63 -7.58 4.87 20.93
N ALA A 64 -7.50 3.64 21.44
CA ALA A 64 -7.93 3.31 22.80
C ALA A 64 -7.14 4.09 23.86
N CYS A 65 -5.80 4.17 23.71
CA CYS A 65 -4.95 4.94 24.62
C CYS A 65 -5.27 6.45 24.57
N VAL A 66 -5.54 7.00 23.39
CA VAL A 66 -5.95 8.39 23.21
C VAL A 66 -7.28 8.67 23.90
N GLN A 67 -8.27 7.78 23.72
CA GLN A 67 -9.58 7.89 24.37
C GLN A 67 -9.48 7.81 25.90
N GLU A 68 -8.71 6.85 26.43
CA GLU A 68 -8.49 6.72 27.87
C GLU A 68 -7.85 7.99 28.46
N TYR A 69 -6.90 8.58 27.73
CA TYR A 69 -6.25 9.82 28.16
C TYR A 69 -7.19 11.02 28.11
N SER A 70 -8.05 11.11 27.08
CA SER A 70 -9.09 12.15 26.96
C SER A 70 -10.09 12.10 28.12
N LEU A 71 -10.54 10.90 28.48
CA LEU A 71 -11.46 10.69 29.60
C LEU A 71 -10.86 11.17 30.93
N ARG A 72 -9.56 10.93 31.16
CA ARG A 72 -8.85 11.39 32.38
C ARG A 72 -8.72 12.90 32.46
N LEU A 73 -8.59 13.58 31.32
CA LEU A 73 -8.51 15.05 31.26
C LEU A 73 -9.88 15.72 31.35
N GLY A 74 -10.98 14.96 31.37
CA GLY A 74 -12.34 15.51 31.40
C GLY A 74 -12.77 16.18 30.09
N VAL A 75 -11.99 16.00 29.01
CA VAL A 75 -12.32 16.53 27.68
C VAL A 75 -13.16 15.48 26.97
N LYS A 76 -14.45 15.77 26.80
CA LYS A 76 -15.35 15.02 25.90
C LYS A 76 -15.15 15.52 24.48
N GLU A 77 -14.05 15.13 23.84
CA GLU A 77 -13.94 15.29 22.40
C GLU A 77 -13.77 13.92 21.76
N GLU A 78 -14.76 13.54 20.96
CA GLU A 78 -14.73 12.36 20.08
C GLU A 78 -13.64 12.48 19.00
N SER A 79 -13.02 13.65 18.86
CA SER A 79 -12.05 14.00 17.81
C SER A 79 -10.70 14.48 18.32
N LEU A 80 -10.31 14.11 19.54
CA LEU A 80 -9.02 14.56 20.09
C LEU A 80 -7.86 13.94 19.29
N THR A 81 -7.16 14.77 18.50
CA THR A 81 -6.10 14.28 17.62
C THR A 81 -4.78 14.15 18.35
N MET A 82 -3.85 13.36 17.80
CA MET A 82 -2.50 13.24 18.37
C MET A 82 -1.77 14.59 18.44
N VAL A 83 -2.07 15.50 17.51
CA VAL A 83 -1.53 16.87 17.50
C VAL A 83 -2.04 17.65 18.72
N ASP A 84 -3.31 17.49 19.07
CA ASP A 84 -3.91 18.18 20.20
C ASP A 84 -3.43 17.60 21.53
N LEU A 85 -3.27 16.28 21.62
CA LEU A 85 -2.61 15.63 22.75
C LEU A 85 -1.20 16.16 22.99
N ILE A 86 -0.39 16.31 21.93
CA ILE A 86 0.97 16.86 22.02
C ILE A 86 0.93 18.32 22.52
N LYS A 87 -0.05 19.12 22.08
CA LYS A 87 -0.17 20.51 22.55
C LYS A 87 -0.48 20.59 24.05
N MET A 88 -1.34 19.70 24.54
CA MET A 88 -1.77 19.63 25.94
C MET A 88 -0.70 19.08 26.90
N GLN A 89 0.40 18.52 26.40
CA GLN A 89 1.51 18.08 27.25
C GLN A 89 2.27 19.28 27.84
N GLU A 90 2.36 19.33 29.17
CA GLU A 90 3.14 20.32 29.90
C GLU A 90 4.65 19.99 29.88
N ASN A 91 5.01 18.71 29.81
CA ASN A 91 6.39 18.27 29.76
C ASN A 91 6.97 18.44 28.34
N THR A 92 7.95 19.33 28.21
CA THR A 92 8.61 19.68 26.94
C THR A 92 9.38 18.53 26.30
N ALA A 93 10.00 17.67 27.10
CA ALA A 93 10.76 16.52 26.58
C ALA A 93 9.84 15.46 25.96
N VAL A 94 8.74 15.14 26.66
CA VAL A 94 7.75 14.16 26.15
C VAL A 94 7.04 14.70 24.92
N LYS A 95 6.70 15.98 24.92
CA LYS A 95 6.12 16.69 23.77
C LYS A 95 7.01 16.60 22.54
N ALA A 96 8.32 16.84 22.70
CA ALA A 96 9.28 16.75 21.60
C ALA A 96 9.39 15.31 21.05
N GLY A 97 9.45 14.30 21.94
CA GLY A 97 9.51 12.90 21.54
C GLY A 97 8.28 12.45 20.74
N LEU A 98 7.08 12.72 21.24
CA LEU A 98 5.83 12.37 20.54
C LEU A 98 5.71 13.09 19.20
N LYS A 99 6.13 14.36 19.13
CA LYS A 99 6.15 15.11 17.87
C LYS A 99 7.10 14.47 16.85
N ALA A 100 8.30 14.09 17.27
CA ALA A 100 9.28 13.44 16.40
C ALA A 100 8.76 12.08 15.86
N ILE A 101 8.16 11.25 16.72
CA ILE A 101 7.59 9.96 16.31
C ILE A 101 6.42 10.15 15.33
N THR A 102 5.55 11.13 15.60
CA THR A 102 4.39 11.43 14.73
C THR A 102 4.84 11.91 13.35
N GLU A 103 5.85 12.79 13.30
CA GLU A 103 6.39 13.28 12.02
C GLU A 103 7.07 12.14 11.24
N LYS A 104 7.85 11.31 11.93
CA LYS A 104 8.48 10.13 11.32
C LYS A 104 7.44 9.18 10.72
N LEU A 105 6.35 8.91 11.43
CA LEU A 105 5.26 8.08 10.93
C LEU A 105 4.61 8.69 9.67
N ARG A 106 4.40 10.00 9.67
CA ARG A 106 3.83 10.72 8.51
C ARG A 106 4.73 10.62 7.28
N VAL A 107 6.04 10.76 7.44
CA VAL A 107 7.02 10.59 6.36
C VAL A 107 6.96 9.17 5.82
N LEU A 108 6.99 8.16 6.70
CA LEU A 108 6.91 6.75 6.30
C LEU A 108 5.64 6.41 5.52
N ILE A 109 4.48 6.90 5.94
CA ILE A 109 3.21 6.67 5.23
C ILE A 109 3.25 7.28 3.82
N ASN A 110 3.82 8.47 3.67
CA ASN A 110 3.99 9.10 2.36
C ASN A 110 4.93 8.29 1.47
N GLU A 111 6.06 7.82 2.00
CA GLU A 111 7.00 6.98 1.25
C GLU A 111 6.35 5.66 0.82
N ILE A 112 5.65 4.97 1.71
CA ILE A 112 4.91 3.74 1.38
C ILE A 112 3.91 4.00 0.25
N SER A 113 3.17 5.12 0.32
CA SER A 113 2.21 5.50 -0.72
C SER A 113 2.87 5.74 -2.08
N GLN A 114 4.03 6.39 -2.11
CA GLN A 114 4.80 6.61 -3.33
C GLN A 114 5.31 5.30 -3.93
N VAL A 115 5.91 4.43 -3.12
CA VAL A 115 6.41 3.13 -3.58
C VAL A 115 5.27 2.25 -4.08
N ASN A 116 4.12 2.25 -3.39
CA ASN A 116 2.95 1.49 -3.83
C ASN A 116 2.40 1.98 -5.18
N ASN A 117 2.31 3.30 -5.38
CA ASN A 117 1.92 3.86 -6.67
C ASN A 117 2.92 3.48 -7.78
N SER A 118 4.22 3.55 -7.50
CA SER A 118 5.25 3.10 -8.45
C SER A 118 5.10 1.62 -8.80
N ASN A 119 4.85 0.75 -7.81
CA ASN A 119 4.62 -0.68 -8.03
C ASN A 119 3.36 -0.94 -8.87
N GLN A 120 2.27 -0.19 -8.65
CA GLN A 120 1.07 -0.27 -9.48
C GLN A 120 1.36 0.12 -10.94
N GLN A 121 2.12 1.20 -11.15
CA GLN A 121 2.51 1.64 -12.49
C GLN A 121 3.38 0.59 -13.20
N LEU A 122 4.37 0.01 -12.52
CA LEU A 122 5.21 -1.05 -13.07
C LEU A 122 4.38 -2.26 -13.52
N ILE A 123 3.47 -2.73 -12.67
CA ILE A 123 2.56 -3.84 -13.00
C ILE A 123 1.71 -3.49 -14.23
N GLN A 124 1.16 -2.28 -14.27
CA GLN A 124 0.34 -1.81 -15.39
C GLN A 124 1.14 -1.77 -16.70
N THR A 125 2.37 -1.24 -16.66
CA THR A 125 3.25 -1.20 -17.83
C THR A 125 3.61 -2.60 -18.32
N SER A 126 3.93 -3.53 -17.41
CA SER A 126 4.20 -4.93 -17.77
C SER A 126 3.00 -5.59 -18.46
N LEU A 127 1.78 -5.37 -17.93
CA LEU A 127 0.55 -5.87 -18.55
C LEU A 127 0.31 -5.28 -19.95
N SER A 128 0.48 -3.96 -20.11
CA SER A 128 0.35 -3.30 -21.41
C SER A 128 1.38 -3.81 -22.42
N TYR A 129 2.61 -4.08 -22.00
CA TYR A 129 3.64 -4.67 -22.87
C TYR A 129 3.29 -6.10 -23.30
N ILE A 130 2.79 -6.93 -22.38
CA ILE A 130 2.31 -8.29 -22.70
C ILE A 130 1.15 -8.22 -23.70
N GLN A 131 0.18 -7.33 -23.48
CA GLN A 131 -0.96 -7.15 -24.37
C GLN A 131 -0.52 -6.70 -25.78
N TYR A 132 0.36 -5.71 -25.86
CA TYR A 132 0.95 -5.26 -27.13
C TYR A 132 1.69 -6.39 -27.84
N SER A 133 2.47 -7.18 -27.10
CA SER A 133 3.21 -8.32 -27.65
C SER A 133 2.27 -9.40 -28.19
N LEU A 134 1.17 -9.68 -27.51
CA LEU A 134 0.12 -10.58 -27.98
C LEU A 134 -0.56 -10.05 -29.24
N GLU A 135 -0.92 -8.77 -29.28
CA GLU A 135 -1.50 -8.13 -30.46
C GLU A 135 -0.56 -8.24 -31.68
N MET A 136 0.74 -8.00 -31.50
CA MET A 136 1.74 -8.19 -32.56
C MET A 136 1.87 -9.65 -33.04
N LEU A 137 1.78 -10.62 -32.13
CA LEU A 137 1.82 -12.04 -32.49
C LEU A 137 0.56 -12.47 -33.26
N VAL A 138 -0.61 -11.98 -32.85
CA VAL A 138 -1.90 -12.25 -33.51
C VAL A 138 -1.96 -11.61 -34.90
N GLN A 139 -1.44 -10.38 -35.06
CA GLN A 139 -1.37 -9.68 -36.36
C GLN A 139 -0.44 -10.35 -37.38
N LYS A 140 0.49 -11.22 -36.92
CA LYS A 140 1.48 -11.91 -37.77
C LYS A 140 1.01 -13.23 -38.38
N GLN A 141 -0.26 -13.60 -38.27
CA GLN A 141 -0.83 -14.68 -39.08
C GLN A 141 -1.43 -14.09 -40.37
N PRO A 142 -0.67 -13.98 -41.48
CA PRO A 142 -1.32 -13.76 -42.77
C PRO A 142 -2.16 -15.00 -43.07
N ALA A 143 -3.43 -14.77 -43.41
CA ALA A 143 -4.24 -15.78 -44.09
C ALA A 143 -3.61 -16.06 -45.47
N ILE A 144 -2.59 -16.92 -45.52
CA ILE A 144 -2.04 -17.41 -46.78
C ILE A 144 -2.99 -18.51 -47.28
N GLY A 145 -3.96 -18.09 -48.08
CA GLY A 145 -4.74 -18.96 -48.94
C GLY A 145 -4.56 -18.51 -50.39
N TYR A 146 -3.53 -19.01 -51.08
CA TYR A 146 -3.46 -18.91 -52.54
C TYR A 146 -4.37 -19.99 -53.14
N GLY A 147 -5.61 -19.63 -53.44
CA GLY A 147 -6.55 -20.49 -54.15
C GLY A 147 -7.63 -19.64 -54.84
N PRO A 148 -8.08 -19.96 -56.07
CA PRO A 148 -8.80 -19.02 -56.93
C PRO A 148 -10.27 -18.76 -56.52
N ASN A 149 -10.71 -19.19 -55.33
CA ASN A 149 -12.10 -19.09 -54.90
C ASN A 149 -12.20 -18.62 -53.44
N ALA A 150 -11.71 -17.41 -53.14
CA ALA A 150 -11.94 -16.77 -51.84
C ALA A 150 -13.25 -15.97 -51.88
N GLY A 151 -14.38 -16.68 -51.75
CA GLY A 151 -15.68 -16.07 -51.47
C GLY A 151 -15.63 -15.36 -50.12
N SER A 152 -15.94 -14.06 -50.13
CA SER A 152 -15.98 -13.18 -48.97
C SER A 152 -16.80 -13.80 -47.83
N ARG A 153 -16.13 -14.16 -46.74
CA ARG A 153 -16.75 -14.54 -45.46
C ARG A 153 -16.31 -13.58 -44.37
N TYR A 154 -16.53 -12.29 -44.59
CA TYR A 154 -16.44 -11.26 -43.55
C TYR A 154 -17.85 -10.78 -43.19
N ALA A 155 -18.62 -11.62 -42.50
CA ALA A 155 -19.88 -11.18 -41.87
C ALA A 155 -20.35 -12.18 -40.81
N SER A 156 -19.60 -12.39 -39.71
CA SER A 156 -20.24 -13.00 -38.52
C SER A 156 -19.47 -12.99 -37.18
N LEU A 157 -18.30 -12.35 -37.05
CA LEU A 157 -17.51 -12.51 -35.81
C LEU A 157 -17.48 -11.29 -34.88
N LEU A 158 -18.19 -10.20 -35.23
CA LEU A 158 -18.27 -9.00 -34.37
C LEU A 158 -19.70 -8.65 -33.93
N ASP A 159 -20.69 -9.51 -34.22
CA ASP A 159 -22.10 -9.22 -33.90
C ASP A 159 -22.62 -10.14 -32.78
N ALA A 160 -21.96 -10.04 -31.62
CA ALA A 160 -22.51 -10.50 -30.35
C ALA A 160 -22.05 -9.54 -29.24
N ARG A 161 -22.43 -8.26 -29.39
CA ARG A 161 -22.67 -7.38 -28.25
C ARG A 161 -24.13 -7.58 -27.84
N ILE A 162 -24.36 -8.20 -26.68
CA ILE A 162 -25.32 -7.88 -25.60
C ILE A 162 -24.91 -8.75 -24.41
#